data_AF-A0A0K8PGC8-F1
#
_entry.id   AF-A0A0K8PGC8-F1
#
_cell.length_a   1.000
_cell.length_b   1.000
_cell.length_c   1.000
_cell.angle_alpha   90.00
_cell.angle_beta   90.00
_cell.angle_gamma   90.00
#
_symmetry.space_group_name_H-M   'P 1'
#
loop_
_entity.id
_entity.type
_entity.pdbx_description
1 polymer ?
#
loop_
_entity_poly.entity_id
_entity_poly.type
_entity_poly.pdbx_seq_one_letter_code
_entity_poly.pdbx_strand_id
1 'polypeptide(L)'
;MNISPIHCPDSDCYWAAHGIPDKYTEARAWHLAAHRAEEHDEPLTPEQIAYATRAGHTLPAAVAAQGALPVPVGDQPQPLNDTRLAEYAALLEAATDGPWLANERIGVVTNQAGEPLAVFGGGKQDHADAAFTAAAPTMVTELLAAVAYHRHWEQIGWRKANAYHGNWVRDDLRLTRERQLVGRLRSELSRQGKAAKAEVARLKAALASAREDAAFMERNTLPELRRAVEHHQAGKQCWRERAEKAEARPSRFHATPAQIDAYLRTILAEDTHLRYQQAIGEHALAEAIEDAATVRASADSEGLYNANWREGWDDAISRVDPDQNGPTPSTLITFADAADSTTDRAEEAS
;
A
#
# COMPACT_ATOMS: atom_id res chain seq x y z
N MET A 1 9.40 -7.80 -28.50
CA MET A 1 10.84 -7.97 -28.21
C MET A 1 10.94 -9.13 -27.25
N ASN A 2 11.54 -10.25 -27.65
CA ASN A 2 11.59 -11.43 -26.80
C ASN A 2 12.66 -11.23 -25.71
N ILE A 3 12.26 -11.51 -24.48
CA ILE A 3 13.09 -11.40 -23.29
C ILE A 3 12.97 -12.74 -22.60
N SER A 4 13.94 -13.61 -22.86
CA SER A 4 14.02 -14.90 -22.20
C SER A 4 14.82 -14.74 -20.90
N PRO A 5 14.44 -15.37 -19.78
CA PRO A 5 15.31 -15.42 -18.61
C PRO A 5 16.65 -16.10 -18.94
N ILE A 6 17.70 -15.76 -18.21
CA ILE A 6 18.99 -16.46 -18.25
C ILE A 6 19.04 -17.33 -17.01
N HIS A 7 19.26 -18.64 -17.17
CA HIS A 7 19.39 -19.58 -16.06
C HIS A 7 20.81 -20.15 -16.02
N CYS A 8 21.30 -20.45 -14.82
CA CYS A 8 22.50 -21.26 -14.70
C CYS A 8 22.19 -22.68 -15.22
N PRO A 9 23.06 -23.29 -16.07
CA PRO A 9 22.83 -24.66 -16.54
C PRO A 9 23.14 -25.73 -15.48
N ASP A 10 23.82 -25.37 -14.38
CA ASP A 10 24.17 -26.30 -13.31
C ASP A 10 22.92 -26.66 -12.49
N SER A 11 22.61 -27.97 -12.39
CA SER A 11 21.32 -28.49 -11.87
C SER A 11 21.02 -28.09 -10.43
N ASP A 12 22.07 -27.80 -9.66
CA ASP A 12 21.99 -27.50 -8.24
C ASP A 12 22.03 -25.98 -7.99
N CYS A 13 22.07 -25.18 -9.07
CA CYS A 13 22.10 -23.72 -9.00
C CYS A 13 20.76 -23.11 -9.42
N TYR A 14 20.06 -22.49 -8.47
CA TYR A 14 18.76 -21.85 -8.71
C TYR A 14 18.87 -20.40 -9.19
N TRP A 15 20.07 -19.97 -9.61
CA TRP A 15 20.27 -18.61 -10.09
C TRP A 15 19.57 -18.36 -11.41
N ALA A 16 18.87 -17.22 -11.49
CA ALA A 16 18.27 -16.72 -12.70
C ALA A 16 18.40 -15.20 -12.77
N ALA A 17 18.75 -14.68 -13.95
CA ALA A 17 18.70 -13.26 -14.24
C ALA A 17 17.50 -12.95 -15.14
N HIS A 18 16.61 -12.08 -14.67
CA HIS A 18 15.53 -11.55 -15.49
C HIS A 18 16.04 -10.40 -16.36
N GLY A 19 15.67 -10.38 -17.65
CA GLY A 19 15.46 -9.10 -18.32
C GLY A 19 16.44 -8.63 -19.39
N ILE A 20 17.30 -9.48 -19.99
CA ILE A 20 18.09 -9.07 -21.17
C ILE A 20 17.36 -9.49 -22.45
N PRO A 21 17.00 -8.55 -23.36
CA PRO A 21 16.44 -8.92 -24.65
C PRO A 21 17.34 -9.88 -25.43
N ASP A 22 16.73 -10.87 -26.09
CA ASP A 22 17.45 -11.99 -26.71
C ASP A 22 18.45 -11.54 -27.80
N LYS A 23 18.24 -10.35 -28.39
CA LYS A 23 19.15 -9.75 -29.38
C LYS A 23 20.52 -9.33 -28.81
N TYR A 24 20.69 -9.25 -27.49
CA TYR A 24 21.95 -8.89 -26.84
C TYR A 24 22.69 -10.13 -26.34
N THR A 25 23.01 -11.03 -27.27
CA THR A 25 23.62 -12.35 -26.98
C THR A 25 24.92 -12.24 -26.19
N GLU A 26 25.78 -11.28 -26.50
CA GLU A 26 27.05 -11.05 -25.78
C GLU A 26 26.83 -10.65 -24.32
N ALA A 27 25.88 -9.75 -24.04
CA ALA A 27 25.55 -9.33 -22.69
C ALA A 27 24.96 -10.49 -21.87
N ARG A 28 24.11 -11.32 -22.50
CA ARG A 28 23.56 -12.53 -21.88
C ARG A 28 24.66 -13.53 -21.52
N ALA A 29 25.59 -13.77 -22.45
CA ALA A 29 26.73 -14.65 -22.23
C ALA A 29 27.63 -14.13 -21.10
N TRP A 30 27.86 -12.81 -21.04
CA TRP A 30 28.66 -12.20 -19.98
C TRP A 30 28.03 -12.36 -18.59
N HIS A 31 26.73 -12.09 -18.42
CA HIS A 31 26.06 -12.27 -17.12
C HIS A 31 26.12 -13.72 -16.63
N LEU A 32 25.94 -14.69 -17.53
CA LEU A 32 26.07 -16.10 -17.17
C LEU A 32 27.52 -16.43 -16.76
N ALA A 33 28.51 -15.99 -17.54
CA ALA A 33 29.92 -16.22 -17.23
C ALA A 33 30.34 -15.57 -15.90
N ALA A 34 29.87 -14.36 -15.62
CA ALA A 34 30.15 -13.67 -14.36
C ALA A 34 29.57 -14.42 -13.16
N HIS A 35 28.32 -14.90 -13.26
CA HIS A 35 27.71 -15.73 -12.22
C HIS A 35 28.47 -17.04 -11.99
N ARG A 36 28.83 -17.76 -13.07
CA ARG A 36 29.58 -19.02 -12.94
C ARG A 36 30.99 -18.81 -12.36
N ALA A 37 31.62 -17.67 -12.63
CA ALA A 37 32.87 -17.31 -12.00
C ALA A 37 32.76 -17.02 -10.49
N GLU A 38 31.61 -16.53 -10.04
CA GLU A 38 31.37 -16.18 -8.63
C GLU A 38 30.89 -17.39 -7.81
N GLU A 39 29.97 -18.19 -8.35
CA GLU A 39 29.27 -19.25 -7.59
C GLU A 39 29.77 -20.67 -7.94
N HIS A 40 30.51 -20.82 -9.04
CA HIS A 40 30.99 -22.12 -9.53
C HIS A 40 32.51 -22.16 -9.77
N ASP A 41 33.25 -21.14 -9.29
CA ASP A 41 34.72 -21.03 -9.43
C ASP A 41 35.24 -21.18 -10.88
N GLU A 42 34.39 -20.92 -11.89
CA GLU A 42 34.81 -20.99 -13.30
C GLU A 42 35.58 -19.73 -13.72
N PRO A 43 36.84 -19.83 -14.15
CA PRO A 43 37.60 -18.64 -14.53
C PRO A 43 37.03 -17.96 -15.78
N LEU A 44 36.93 -16.63 -15.75
CA LEU A 44 36.55 -15.83 -16.92
C LEU A 44 37.63 -15.93 -18.02
N THR A 45 37.20 -16.02 -19.28
CA THR A 45 38.15 -15.98 -20.41
C THR A 45 38.66 -14.56 -20.66
N PRO A 46 39.83 -14.38 -21.32
CA PRO A 46 40.35 -13.07 -21.66
C PRO A 46 39.37 -12.19 -22.45
N GLU A 47 38.58 -12.80 -23.35
CA GLU A 47 37.57 -12.10 -24.16
C GLU A 47 36.42 -11.58 -23.28
N GLN A 48 36.00 -12.35 -22.28
CA GLN A 48 34.96 -11.95 -21.33
C GLN A 48 35.43 -10.83 -20.40
N ILE A 49 36.70 -10.86 -19.97
CA ILE A 49 37.34 -9.79 -19.20
C ILE A 49 37.42 -8.51 -20.02
N ALA A 50 37.83 -8.61 -21.30
CA ALA A 50 37.91 -7.47 -22.20
C ALA A 50 36.52 -6.87 -22.47
N TYR A 51 35.49 -7.69 -22.64
CA TYR A 51 34.10 -7.22 -22.75
C TYR A 51 33.65 -6.49 -21.48
N ALA A 52 33.84 -7.08 -20.30
CA ALA A 52 33.48 -6.49 -19.02
C ALA A 52 34.11 -5.11 -18.83
N THR A 53 35.40 -4.99 -19.18
CA THR A 53 36.18 -3.76 -19.07
C THR A 53 35.63 -2.68 -20.02
N ARG A 54 35.35 -3.01 -21.28
CA ARG A 54 34.75 -2.06 -22.25
C ARG A 54 33.33 -1.64 -21.86
N ALA A 55 32.55 -2.56 -21.30
CA ALA A 55 31.18 -2.32 -20.86
C ALA A 55 31.08 -1.63 -19.48
N GLY A 56 32.22 -1.44 -18.79
CA GLY A 56 32.27 -0.79 -17.47
C GLY A 56 31.73 -1.65 -16.33
N HIS A 57 31.70 -2.98 -16.49
CA HIS A 57 31.31 -3.91 -15.44
C HIS A 57 32.44 -4.09 -14.41
N THR A 58 32.06 -4.19 -13.14
CA THR A 58 33.00 -4.50 -12.05
C THR A 58 33.46 -5.96 -12.17
N LEU A 59 34.76 -6.21 -12.30
CA LEU A 59 35.33 -7.56 -12.29
C LEU A 59 35.44 -8.07 -10.85
N PRO A 60 35.25 -9.39 -10.59
CA PRO A 60 35.54 -9.99 -9.29
C PRO A 60 36.99 -9.68 -8.84
N ALA A 61 37.19 -9.44 -7.55
CA ALA A 61 38.48 -9.01 -6.99
C ALA A 61 39.64 -9.96 -7.32
N ALA A 62 39.36 -11.26 -7.45
CA ALA A 62 40.34 -12.29 -7.83
C ALA A 62 40.88 -12.12 -9.27
N VAL A 63 40.08 -11.56 -10.18
CA VAL A 63 40.43 -11.36 -11.59
C VAL A 63 41.14 -10.01 -11.80
N ALA A 64 40.79 -9.00 -11.01
CA ALA A 64 41.45 -7.68 -11.06
C ALA A 64 42.95 -7.74 -10.71
N ALA A 65 43.39 -8.80 -10.02
CA ALA A 65 44.80 -9.02 -9.65
C ALA A 65 45.68 -9.56 -10.79
N GLN A 66 45.10 -10.06 -11.90
CA GLN A 66 45.86 -10.72 -12.97
C GLN A 66 46.52 -9.77 -13.99
N GLY A 67 46.43 -8.45 -13.79
CA GLY A 67 47.12 -7.46 -14.61
C GLY A 67 46.45 -7.22 -15.96
N ALA A 68 46.11 -5.96 -16.24
CA ALA A 68 45.52 -5.58 -17.52
C ALA A 68 46.53 -5.86 -18.66
N LEU A 69 46.14 -6.68 -19.63
CA LEU A 69 46.86 -6.79 -20.89
C LEU A 69 46.94 -5.41 -21.57
N PRO A 70 48.05 -5.08 -22.23
CA PRO A 70 48.19 -3.79 -22.90
C PRO A 70 47.10 -3.61 -23.95
N VAL A 71 46.40 -2.49 -23.87
CA VAL A 71 45.46 -2.03 -24.90
C VAL A 71 46.26 -1.84 -26.19
N PRO A 72 45.83 -2.39 -27.34
CA PRO A 72 46.51 -2.17 -28.61
C PRO A 72 46.57 -0.66 -28.93
N VAL A 73 47.77 -0.17 -29.26
CA VAL A 73 48.12 1.24 -29.50
C VAL A 73 47.59 1.74 -30.87
N GLY A 74 46.31 1.48 -31.15
CA GLY A 74 45.70 1.78 -32.45
C GLY A 74 45.17 3.21 -32.61
N ASP A 75 44.74 3.87 -31.52
CA ASP A 75 43.89 5.07 -31.59
C ASP A 75 44.46 6.29 -30.83
N GLN A 76 45.78 6.44 -30.75
CA GLN A 76 46.34 7.73 -30.33
C GLN A 76 46.59 8.61 -31.58
N PRO A 77 46.07 9.86 -31.60
CA PRO A 77 46.31 10.77 -32.73
C PRO A 77 47.81 11.01 -32.87
N GLN A 78 48.35 10.66 -34.04
CA GLN A 78 49.75 10.88 -34.35
C GLN A 78 50.05 12.39 -34.41
N PRO A 79 51.24 12.83 -33.94
CA PRO A 79 51.64 14.23 -34.02
C PRO A 79 51.59 14.75 -35.46
N LEU A 80 51.20 16.02 -35.63
CA LEU A 80 51.18 16.68 -36.94
C LEU A 80 52.61 16.67 -37.51
N ASN A 81 52.81 15.99 -38.65
CA ASN A 81 54.05 16.01 -39.40
C ASN A 81 53.81 16.64 -40.78
N ASP A 82 54.89 16.91 -41.51
CA ASP A 82 54.84 17.58 -42.81
C ASP A 82 53.98 16.82 -43.84
N THR A 83 53.92 15.49 -43.72
CA THR A 83 53.05 14.64 -44.55
C THR A 83 51.57 14.90 -44.28
N ARG A 84 51.16 14.96 -43.01
CA ARG A 84 49.77 15.26 -42.62
C ARG A 84 49.39 16.68 -43.04
N LEU A 85 50.29 17.66 -42.90
CA LEU A 85 50.09 19.03 -43.37
C LEU A 85 49.87 19.10 -44.88
N ALA A 86 50.62 18.33 -45.66
CA ALA A 86 50.44 18.24 -47.12
C ALA A 86 49.09 17.57 -47.50
N GLU A 87 48.67 16.53 -46.77
CA GLU A 87 47.34 15.91 -46.94
C GLU A 87 46.21 16.90 -46.64
N TYR A 88 46.33 17.70 -45.57
CA TYR A 88 45.36 18.75 -45.24
C TYR A 88 45.30 19.83 -46.33
N ALA A 89 46.44 20.25 -46.89
CA ALA A 89 46.49 21.24 -47.96
C ALA A 89 45.83 20.71 -49.26
N ALA A 90 46.06 19.45 -49.61
CA ALA A 90 45.43 18.83 -50.78
C ALA A 90 43.90 18.67 -50.62
N LEU A 91 43.43 18.37 -49.41
CA LEU A 91 42.00 18.28 -49.10
C LEU A 91 41.32 19.67 -49.10
N LEU A 92 42.04 20.71 -48.70
CA LEU A 92 41.57 22.10 -48.76
C LEU A 92 41.40 22.56 -50.22
N GLU A 93 42.31 22.18 -51.12
CA GLU A 93 42.16 22.43 -52.57
C GLU A 93 41.04 21.59 -53.21
N ALA A 94 40.76 20.39 -52.67
CA ALA A 94 39.71 19.50 -53.19
C ALA A 94 38.30 19.85 -52.69
N ALA A 95 38.17 20.64 -51.63
CA ALA A 95 36.90 21.15 -51.15
C ALA A 95 36.37 22.21 -52.13
N THR A 96 35.35 21.86 -52.91
CA THR A 96 34.71 22.81 -53.83
C THR A 96 33.93 23.87 -53.07
N ASP A 97 33.92 25.10 -53.62
CA ASP A 97 33.04 26.20 -53.21
C ASP A 97 31.56 25.82 -53.47
N GLY A 98 31.02 24.92 -52.66
CA GLY A 98 29.63 24.52 -52.71
C GLY A 98 28.69 25.69 -52.35
N PRO A 99 27.44 25.68 -52.81
CA PRO A 99 26.49 26.76 -52.54
C PRO A 99 25.93 26.63 -51.12
N TRP A 100 26.72 27.05 -50.14
CA TRP A 100 26.31 27.10 -48.74
C TRP A 100 25.54 28.39 -48.46
N LEU A 101 24.49 28.30 -47.64
CA LEU A 101 23.76 29.47 -47.17
C LEU A 101 24.13 29.71 -45.71
N ALA A 102 24.92 30.75 -45.47
CA ALA A 102 25.24 31.19 -44.12
C ALA A 102 24.14 32.15 -43.62
N ASN A 103 23.49 31.80 -42.52
CA ASN A 103 22.59 32.72 -41.81
C ASN A 103 23.38 33.43 -40.70
N GLU A 104 23.98 34.55 -41.09
CA GLU A 104 24.90 35.35 -40.27
C GLU A 104 24.29 35.83 -38.93
N ARG A 105 22.96 35.90 -38.83
CA ARG A 105 22.28 36.46 -37.66
C ARG A 105 22.11 35.48 -36.51
N ILE A 106 22.09 34.18 -36.83
CA ILE A 106 21.89 33.08 -35.87
C ILE A 106 23.09 32.13 -35.80
N GLY A 107 24.15 32.40 -36.57
CA GLY A 107 25.36 31.59 -36.59
C GLY A 107 25.13 30.19 -37.15
N VAL A 108 24.18 30.01 -38.07
CA VAL A 108 23.88 28.68 -38.65
C VAL A 108 24.31 28.63 -40.10
N VAL A 109 25.03 27.57 -40.47
CA VAL A 109 25.29 27.26 -41.88
C VAL A 109 24.38 26.12 -42.29
N THR A 110 23.66 26.30 -43.38
CA THR A 110 22.77 25.27 -43.94
C THR A 110 23.22 24.85 -45.34
N ASN A 111 22.84 23.64 -45.74
CA ASN A 111 22.86 23.27 -47.16
C ASN A 111 21.76 24.02 -47.93
N GLN A 112 21.69 23.85 -49.26
CA GLN A 112 20.64 24.49 -50.08
C GLN A 112 19.21 24.08 -49.69
N ALA A 113 19.03 22.94 -49.03
CA ALA A 113 17.73 22.47 -48.55
C ALA A 113 17.33 23.09 -47.19
N GLY A 114 18.18 23.93 -46.60
CA GLY A 114 17.93 24.57 -45.30
C GLY A 114 18.23 23.66 -44.10
N GLU A 115 18.88 22.52 -44.31
CA GLU A 115 19.25 21.62 -43.22
C GLU A 115 20.52 22.13 -42.52
N PRO A 116 20.57 22.16 -41.19
CA PRO A 116 21.69 22.71 -40.44
C PRO A 116 22.91 21.80 -40.56
N LEU A 117 24.00 22.37 -41.08
CA LEU A 117 25.32 21.73 -41.13
C LEU A 117 26.16 22.06 -39.88
N ALA A 118 26.01 23.28 -39.32
CA ALA A 118 26.67 23.71 -38.09
C ALA A 118 25.95 24.91 -37.44
N VAL A 119 26.07 25.09 -36.11
CA VAL A 119 25.44 26.18 -35.32
C VAL A 119 26.48 26.80 -34.36
N PHE A 120 26.58 28.13 -34.34
CA PHE A 120 27.55 28.90 -33.54
C PHE A 120 26.94 30.13 -32.85
N GLY A 121 27.58 30.57 -31.76
CA GLY A 121 27.07 31.56 -30.81
C GLY A 121 27.49 33.02 -31.05
N GLY A 122 27.07 33.62 -32.17
CA GLY A 122 26.81 35.07 -32.27
C GLY A 122 27.96 36.09 -32.11
N GLY A 123 29.24 35.69 -32.18
CA GLY A 123 30.38 36.61 -32.22
C GLY A 123 31.04 36.73 -33.60
N LYS A 124 31.69 37.87 -33.92
CA LYS A 124 32.40 38.08 -35.22
C LYS A 124 33.50 37.06 -35.52
N GLN A 125 34.10 36.43 -34.50
CA GLN A 125 35.06 35.32 -34.66
C GLN A 125 34.37 34.03 -35.13
N ASP A 126 33.17 33.77 -34.62
CA ASP A 126 32.38 32.58 -34.98
C ASP A 126 31.93 32.59 -36.46
N HIS A 127 31.94 33.76 -37.10
CA HIS A 127 31.53 33.93 -38.50
C HIS A 127 32.60 33.41 -39.49
N ALA A 128 33.89 33.54 -39.15
CA ALA A 128 34.99 32.99 -39.97
C ALA A 128 35.07 31.46 -39.81
N ASP A 129 34.80 30.98 -38.61
CA ASP A 129 34.80 29.54 -38.28
C ASP A 129 33.62 28.81 -38.94
N ALA A 130 32.47 29.47 -39.12
CA ALA A 130 31.30 28.89 -39.77
C ALA A 130 31.53 28.56 -41.26
N ALA A 131 32.11 29.49 -42.03
CA ALA A 131 32.41 29.27 -43.44
C ALA A 131 33.53 28.23 -43.65
N PHE A 132 34.50 28.18 -42.72
CA PHE A 132 35.62 27.24 -42.76
C PHE A 132 35.23 25.82 -42.31
N THR A 133 34.39 25.69 -41.27
CA THR A 133 33.90 24.39 -40.77
C THR A 133 32.95 23.71 -41.76
N ALA A 134 32.19 24.48 -42.54
CA ALA A 134 31.35 23.95 -43.61
C ALA A 134 32.16 23.25 -44.71
N ALA A 135 33.42 23.65 -44.92
CA ALA A 135 34.30 23.07 -45.93
C ALA A 135 35.03 21.78 -45.46
N ALA A 136 35.22 21.57 -44.14
CA ALA A 136 35.93 20.39 -43.61
C ALA A 136 35.58 20.08 -42.12
N PRO A 137 34.36 19.59 -41.81
CA PRO A 137 33.80 19.60 -40.45
C PRO A 137 34.55 18.77 -39.39
N THR A 138 35.21 17.67 -39.76
CA THR A 138 36.00 16.85 -38.81
C THR A 138 37.43 17.36 -38.63
N MET A 139 38.02 17.97 -39.66
CA MET A 139 39.42 18.42 -39.63
C MET A 139 39.59 19.79 -38.96
N VAL A 140 38.57 20.65 -39.00
CA VAL A 140 38.64 22.01 -38.45
C VAL A 140 38.70 22.03 -36.93
N THR A 141 37.99 21.12 -36.25
CA THR A 141 38.06 21.01 -34.79
C THR A 141 39.46 20.63 -34.34
N GLU A 142 40.12 19.73 -35.07
CA GLU A 142 41.51 19.32 -34.81
C GLU A 142 42.51 20.42 -35.16
N LEU A 143 42.31 21.13 -36.27
CA LEU A 143 43.20 22.20 -36.74
C LEU A 143 43.08 23.46 -35.87
N LEU A 144 41.88 23.87 -35.47
CA LEU A 144 41.67 25.02 -34.57
C LEU A 144 42.17 24.70 -33.16
N ALA A 145 41.98 23.48 -32.67
CA ALA A 145 42.61 23.03 -31.43
C ALA A 145 44.15 23.08 -31.54
N ALA A 146 44.73 22.62 -32.65
CA ALA A 146 46.17 22.66 -32.90
C ALA A 146 46.72 24.08 -33.07
N VAL A 147 46.02 24.98 -33.76
CA VAL A 147 46.44 26.37 -33.98
C VAL A 147 46.27 27.23 -32.72
N ALA A 148 45.20 27.04 -31.94
CA ALA A 148 45.03 27.67 -30.63
C ALA A 148 46.09 27.15 -29.64
N TYR A 149 46.42 25.85 -29.70
CA TYR A 149 47.52 25.24 -28.97
C TYR A 149 48.89 25.78 -29.41
N HIS A 150 49.11 26.11 -30.68
CA HIS A 150 50.39 26.67 -31.13
C HIS A 150 50.55 28.16 -30.78
N ARG A 151 49.53 28.99 -31.05
CA ARG A 151 49.58 30.45 -30.84
C ARG A 151 49.59 30.86 -29.36
N HIS A 152 48.89 30.13 -28.49
CA HIS A 152 48.88 30.45 -27.05
C HIS A 152 50.19 30.07 -26.36
N TRP A 153 50.96 29.13 -26.93
CA TRP A 153 52.14 28.54 -26.30
C TRP A 153 53.47 29.17 -26.74
N GLU A 154 53.54 29.74 -27.94
CA GLU A 154 54.73 30.49 -28.39
C GLU A 154 55.00 31.76 -27.58
N GLN A 155 53.97 32.43 -27.04
CA GLN A 155 54.14 33.66 -26.27
C GLN A 155 54.35 33.44 -24.76
N ILE A 156 53.92 32.31 -24.21
CA ILE A 156 53.90 32.07 -22.76
C ILE A 156 55.17 31.34 -22.28
N GLY A 157 55.95 30.77 -23.20
CA GLY A 157 57.09 29.93 -22.86
C GLY A 157 56.62 28.58 -22.32
N TRP A 158 57.20 27.51 -22.86
CA TRP A 158 56.76 26.12 -22.65
C TRP A 158 56.50 25.72 -21.18
N ARG A 159 57.23 26.30 -20.22
CA ARG A 159 57.04 26.04 -18.78
C ARG A 159 55.73 26.61 -18.21
N LYS A 160 55.36 27.84 -18.53
CA LYS A 160 54.14 28.46 -17.97
C LYS A 160 52.89 27.85 -18.59
N ALA A 161 52.96 27.51 -19.85
CA ALA A 161 51.83 26.93 -20.53
C ALA A 161 51.58 25.48 -20.05
N ASN A 162 52.63 24.69 -19.74
CA ASN A 162 52.46 23.39 -19.06
C ASN A 162 51.77 23.53 -17.71
N ALA A 163 52.02 24.62 -16.98
CA ALA A 163 51.30 24.92 -15.74
C ALA A 163 49.82 25.26 -15.98
N TYR A 164 49.48 25.99 -17.06
CA TYR A 164 48.08 26.26 -17.43
C TYR A 164 47.31 25.01 -17.87
N HIS A 165 47.92 24.14 -18.69
CA HIS A 165 47.31 22.85 -19.03
C HIS A 165 47.09 21.99 -17.78
N GLY A 166 48.07 21.94 -16.87
CA GLY A 166 47.92 21.26 -15.58
C GLY A 166 46.85 21.86 -14.67
N ASN A 167 46.58 23.17 -14.75
CA ASN A 167 45.46 23.80 -14.04
C ASN A 167 44.12 23.45 -14.69
N TRP A 168 44.03 23.56 -16.02
CA TRP A 168 42.81 23.27 -16.76
C TRP A 168 42.36 21.81 -16.61
N VAL A 169 43.29 20.84 -16.74
CA VAL A 169 43.00 19.42 -16.51
C VAL A 169 42.56 19.18 -15.06
N ARG A 170 43.16 19.87 -14.08
CA ARG A 170 42.72 19.77 -12.67
C ARG A 170 41.32 20.31 -12.46
N ASP A 171 40.99 21.45 -13.07
CA ASP A 171 39.68 22.08 -12.96
C ASP A 171 38.60 21.26 -13.69
N ASP A 172 38.90 20.68 -14.84
CA ASP A 172 37.98 19.80 -15.56
C ASP A 172 37.71 18.50 -14.79
N LEU A 173 38.75 17.89 -14.20
CA LEU A 173 38.59 16.74 -13.31
C LEU A 173 37.77 17.10 -12.07
N ARG A 174 37.96 18.30 -11.50
CA ARG A 174 37.15 18.80 -10.38
C ARG A 174 35.69 18.98 -10.78
N LEU A 175 35.42 19.65 -11.90
CA LEU A 175 34.06 19.84 -12.41
C LEU A 175 33.36 18.52 -12.72
N THR A 176 34.09 17.55 -13.28
CA THR A 176 33.57 16.20 -13.52
C THR A 176 33.20 15.50 -12.21
N ARG A 177 34.04 15.59 -11.17
CA ARG A 177 33.73 15.04 -9.84
C ARG A 177 32.53 15.73 -9.19
N GLU A 178 32.43 17.05 -9.30
CA GLU A 178 31.29 17.83 -8.79
C GLU A 178 30.00 17.46 -9.52
N ARG A 179 30.01 17.31 -10.85
CA ARG A 179 28.86 16.82 -11.64
C ARG A 179 28.43 15.42 -11.23
N GLN A 180 29.38 14.50 -11.05
CA GLN A 180 29.10 13.15 -10.54
C GLN A 180 28.50 13.18 -9.14
N LEU A 181 29.01 14.04 -8.24
CA LEU A 181 28.46 14.22 -6.90
C LEU A 181 27.01 14.73 -6.96
N VAL A 182 26.73 15.75 -7.76
CA VAL A 182 25.37 16.28 -7.97
C VAL A 182 24.45 15.19 -8.53
N GLY A 183 24.92 14.39 -9.48
CA GLY A 183 24.17 13.26 -10.03
C GLY A 183 23.80 12.22 -8.95
N ARG A 184 24.77 11.88 -8.08
CA ARG A 184 24.54 10.97 -6.93
C ARG A 184 23.54 11.55 -5.94
N LEU A 185 23.69 12.83 -5.55
CA LEU A 185 22.79 13.50 -4.62
C LEU A 185 21.36 13.60 -5.16
N ARG A 186 21.18 13.90 -6.46
CA ARG A 186 19.86 13.89 -7.10
C ARG A 186 19.22 12.49 -7.09
N SER A 187 20.01 11.46 -7.35
CA SER A 187 19.54 10.08 -7.34
C SER A 187 19.14 9.64 -5.93
N GLU A 188 19.87 10.08 -4.91
CA GLU A 188 19.58 9.80 -3.50
C GLU A 188 18.32 10.54 -3.03
N LEU A 189 18.20 11.84 -3.31
CA LEU A 189 16.98 12.61 -3.03
C LEU A 189 15.74 12.02 -3.72
N SER A 190 15.89 11.54 -4.95
CA SER A 190 14.81 10.85 -5.67
C SER A 190 14.41 9.54 -4.98
N ARG A 191 15.38 8.74 -4.51
CA ARG A 191 15.11 7.52 -3.73
C ARG A 191 14.40 7.83 -2.43
N GLN A 192 14.86 8.81 -1.67
CA GLN A 192 14.24 9.26 -0.43
C GLN A 192 12.81 9.78 -0.66
N GLY A 193 12.60 10.56 -1.73
CA GLY A 193 11.27 11.04 -2.10
C GLY A 193 10.30 9.90 -2.45
N LYS A 194 10.76 8.86 -3.15
CA LYS A 194 9.96 7.66 -3.43
C LYS A 194 9.64 6.88 -2.15
N ALA A 195 10.62 6.70 -1.27
CA ALA A 195 10.44 6.02 0.01
C ALA A 195 9.43 6.77 0.91
N ALA A 196 9.57 8.09 1.04
CA ALA A 196 8.64 8.93 1.80
C ALA A 196 7.21 8.88 1.22
N LYS A 197 7.07 8.92 -0.11
CA LYS A 197 5.75 8.79 -0.76
C LYS A 197 5.12 7.42 -0.50
N ALA A 198 5.91 6.34 -0.54
CA ALA A 198 5.43 5.00 -0.21
C ALA A 198 4.99 4.90 1.26
N GLU A 199 5.75 5.51 2.18
CA GLU A 199 5.40 5.53 3.59
C GLU A 199 4.10 6.32 3.86
N VAL A 200 3.92 7.47 3.21
CA VAL A 200 2.65 8.22 3.29
C VAL A 200 1.48 7.40 2.76
N ALA A 201 1.66 6.64 1.68
CA ALA A 201 0.61 5.75 1.15
C ALA A 201 0.27 4.64 2.15
N ARG A 202 1.29 4.02 2.77
CA ARG A 202 1.13 3.01 3.82
C ARG A 202 0.36 3.55 5.02
N LEU A 203 0.75 4.74 5.52
CA LEU A 203 0.08 5.38 6.66
C LEU A 203 -1.37 5.77 6.34
N LYS A 204 -1.66 6.22 5.11
CA LYS A 204 -3.03 6.49 4.67
C LYS A 204 -3.89 5.24 4.65
N ALA A 205 -3.35 4.12 4.16
CA ALA A 205 -4.05 2.84 4.18
C ALA A 205 -4.30 2.35 5.62
N ALA A 206 -3.30 2.47 6.50
CA ALA A 206 -3.45 2.12 7.91
C ALA A 206 -4.50 2.99 8.62
N LEU A 207 -4.53 4.31 8.33
CA LEU A 207 -5.55 5.21 8.87
C LEU A 207 -6.96 4.88 8.37
N ALA A 208 -7.09 4.48 7.09
CA ALA A 208 -8.38 4.05 6.54
C ALA A 208 -8.88 2.78 7.26
N SER A 209 -8.02 1.77 7.41
CA SER A 209 -8.34 0.53 8.15
C SER A 209 -8.77 0.84 9.59
N ALA A 210 -8.01 1.67 10.31
CA ALA A 210 -8.34 2.02 11.70
C ALA A 210 -9.67 2.78 11.83
N ARG A 211 -10.04 3.58 10.81
CA ARG A 211 -11.35 4.25 10.77
C ARG A 211 -12.49 3.26 10.54
N GLU A 212 -12.28 2.27 9.70
CA GLU A 212 -13.26 1.20 9.48
C GLU A 212 -13.46 0.36 10.75
N ASP A 213 -12.38 0.01 11.45
CA ASP A 213 -12.43 -0.70 12.73
C ASP A 213 -13.18 0.12 13.79
N ALA A 214 -12.91 1.42 13.90
CA ALA A 214 -13.63 2.31 14.80
C ALA A 214 -15.13 2.37 14.45
N ALA A 215 -15.47 2.55 13.17
CA ALA A 215 -16.86 2.57 12.71
C ALA A 215 -17.56 1.23 12.91
N PHE A 216 -16.84 0.11 12.83
CA PHE A 216 -17.36 -1.22 13.15
C PHE A 216 -17.68 -1.34 14.64
N MET A 217 -16.76 -0.92 15.53
CA MET A 217 -16.95 -0.94 16.98
C MET A 217 -18.12 -0.04 17.40
N GLU A 218 -18.27 1.13 16.79
CA GLU A 218 -19.38 2.05 17.06
C GLU A 218 -20.74 1.48 16.67
N ARG A 219 -20.83 0.77 15.54
CA ARG A 219 -22.10 0.24 15.03
C ARG A 219 -22.52 -1.07 15.69
N ASN A 220 -21.56 -1.95 15.99
CA ASN A 220 -21.88 -3.31 16.43
C ASN A 220 -21.65 -3.48 17.93
N THR A 221 -20.47 -3.12 18.43
CA THR A 221 -20.05 -3.51 19.78
C THR A 221 -20.51 -2.53 20.86
N LEU A 222 -20.41 -1.22 20.62
CA LEU A 222 -20.78 -0.21 21.61
C LEU A 222 -22.27 -0.26 22.01
N PRO A 223 -23.24 -0.45 21.09
CA PRO A 223 -24.64 -0.57 21.48
C PRO A 223 -24.90 -1.77 22.39
N GLU A 224 -24.28 -2.93 22.11
CA GLU A 224 -24.42 -4.12 22.94
C GLU A 224 -23.81 -3.93 24.33
N LEU A 225 -22.62 -3.34 24.40
CA LEU A 225 -21.99 -3.02 25.69
C LEU A 225 -22.84 -2.04 26.50
N ARG A 226 -23.45 -1.04 25.86
CA ARG A 226 -24.39 -0.12 26.52
C ARG A 226 -25.59 -0.85 27.09
N ARG A 227 -26.24 -1.72 26.31
CA ARG A 227 -27.35 -2.56 26.78
C ARG A 227 -26.95 -3.46 27.94
N ALA A 228 -25.76 -4.05 27.90
CA ALA A 228 -25.25 -4.89 28.97
C ALA A 228 -25.00 -4.09 30.27
N VAL A 229 -24.45 -2.88 30.14
CA VAL A 229 -24.27 -1.96 31.28
C VAL A 229 -25.62 -1.53 31.85
N GLU A 230 -26.57 -1.16 31.01
CA GLU A 230 -27.94 -0.79 31.42
C GLU A 230 -28.64 -1.95 32.14
N HIS A 231 -28.59 -3.16 31.58
CA HIS A 231 -29.14 -4.36 32.20
C HIS A 231 -28.51 -4.64 33.57
N HIS A 232 -27.19 -4.51 33.69
CA HIS A 232 -26.49 -4.68 34.97
C HIS A 232 -26.85 -3.61 35.99
N GLN A 233 -27.02 -2.36 35.55
CA GLN A 233 -27.46 -1.26 36.42
C GLN A 233 -28.90 -1.48 36.91
N ALA A 234 -29.81 -1.87 36.02
CA ALA A 234 -31.18 -2.22 36.36
C ALA A 234 -31.22 -3.41 37.34
N GLY A 235 -30.42 -4.44 37.09
CA GLY A 235 -30.26 -5.57 38.00
C GLY A 235 -29.77 -5.14 39.38
N LYS A 236 -28.73 -4.31 39.45
CA LYS A 236 -28.24 -3.73 40.72
C LYS A 236 -29.29 -2.90 41.45
N GLN A 237 -30.08 -2.13 40.74
CA GLN A 237 -31.17 -1.35 41.32
C GLN A 237 -32.24 -2.27 41.92
N CYS A 238 -32.67 -3.30 41.19
CA CYS A 238 -33.61 -4.31 41.68
C CYS A 238 -33.09 -4.98 42.96
N TRP A 239 -31.80 -5.32 43.02
CA TRP A 239 -31.19 -5.87 44.24
C TRP A 239 -31.19 -4.88 45.41
N ARG A 240 -30.93 -3.59 45.17
CA ARG A 240 -31.01 -2.55 46.20
C ARG A 240 -32.42 -2.37 46.72
N GLU A 241 -33.41 -2.29 45.83
CA GLU A 241 -34.83 -2.19 46.21
C GLU A 241 -35.29 -3.42 47.00
N ARG A 242 -34.81 -4.62 46.63
CA ARG A 242 -35.08 -5.85 47.40
C ARG A 242 -34.42 -5.80 48.78
N ALA A 243 -33.19 -5.32 48.87
CA ALA A 243 -32.49 -5.16 50.15
C ALA A 243 -33.20 -4.15 51.05
N GLU A 244 -33.57 -2.98 50.51
CA GLU A 244 -34.33 -1.95 51.22
C GLU A 244 -35.69 -2.49 51.70
N LYS A 245 -36.44 -3.19 50.83
CA LYS A 245 -37.68 -3.86 51.22
C LYS A 245 -37.47 -4.93 52.28
N ALA A 246 -36.34 -5.64 52.27
CA ALA A 246 -36.01 -6.65 53.27
C ALA A 246 -35.64 -6.01 54.62
N GLU A 247 -34.91 -4.89 54.61
CA GLU A 247 -34.58 -4.10 55.80
C GLU A 247 -35.81 -3.42 56.41
N ALA A 248 -36.78 -3.02 55.58
CA ALA A 248 -38.06 -2.46 56.02
C ALA A 248 -38.98 -3.51 56.69
N ARG A 249 -38.69 -4.81 56.59
CA ARG A 249 -39.50 -5.85 57.25
C ARG A 249 -39.33 -5.72 58.77
N PRO A 250 -40.41 -5.81 59.55
CA PRO A 250 -40.30 -5.81 61.01
C PRO A 250 -39.34 -6.90 61.47
N SER A 251 -38.28 -6.51 62.19
CA SER A 251 -37.29 -7.46 62.71
C SER A 251 -37.95 -8.43 63.69
N ARG A 252 -37.74 -9.73 63.48
CA ARG A 252 -38.26 -10.78 64.39
C ARG A 252 -37.78 -10.65 65.84
N PHE A 253 -36.70 -9.91 66.09
CA PHE A 253 -36.09 -9.77 67.41
C PHE A 253 -36.52 -8.50 68.15
N HIS A 254 -37.01 -7.48 67.44
CA HIS A 254 -37.22 -6.15 68.00
C HIS A 254 -38.56 -5.51 67.63
N ALA A 255 -39.33 -6.11 66.71
CA ALA A 255 -40.65 -5.62 66.36
C ALA A 255 -41.66 -5.87 67.49
N THR A 256 -42.48 -4.88 67.77
CA THR A 256 -43.63 -5.03 68.68
C THR A 256 -44.75 -5.84 68.00
N PRO A 257 -45.62 -6.52 68.76
CA PRO A 257 -46.76 -7.25 68.19
C PRO A 257 -47.64 -6.38 67.27
N ALA A 258 -47.82 -5.10 67.59
CA ALA A 258 -48.58 -4.16 66.76
C ALA A 258 -47.92 -3.88 65.40
N GLN A 259 -46.58 -3.80 65.35
CA GLN A 259 -45.84 -3.63 64.09
C GLN A 259 -45.90 -4.89 63.23
N ILE A 260 -45.88 -6.08 63.84
CA ILE A 260 -46.04 -7.36 63.13
C ILE A 260 -47.46 -7.47 62.56
N ASP A 261 -48.50 -7.19 63.36
CA ASP A 261 -49.90 -7.20 62.92
C ASP A 261 -50.14 -6.21 61.77
N ALA A 262 -49.62 -4.99 61.86
CA ALA A 262 -49.72 -4.01 60.78
C ALA A 262 -49.07 -4.50 59.48
N TYR A 263 -47.88 -5.09 59.56
CA TYR A 263 -47.18 -5.65 58.40
C TYR A 263 -47.92 -6.86 57.79
N LEU A 264 -48.45 -7.76 58.62
CA LEU A 264 -49.25 -8.89 58.15
C LEU A 264 -50.53 -8.44 57.44
N ARG A 265 -51.19 -7.39 57.93
CA ARG A 265 -52.35 -6.82 57.22
C ARG A 265 -51.98 -6.27 55.86
N THR A 266 -50.81 -5.65 55.71
CA THR A 266 -50.32 -5.21 54.39
C THR A 266 -50.13 -6.39 53.45
N ILE A 267 -49.45 -7.46 53.89
CA ILE A 267 -49.24 -8.67 53.05
C ILE A 267 -50.59 -9.31 52.67
N LEU A 268 -51.50 -9.47 53.63
CA LEU A 268 -52.80 -10.10 53.38
C LEU A 268 -53.69 -9.24 52.46
N ALA A 269 -53.61 -7.91 52.58
CA ALA A 269 -54.31 -7.00 51.68
C ALA A 269 -53.75 -7.07 50.25
N GLU A 270 -52.42 -7.13 50.10
CA GLU A 270 -51.75 -7.34 48.80
C GLU A 270 -52.16 -8.67 48.16
N ASP A 271 -52.13 -9.78 48.92
CA ASP A 271 -52.56 -11.11 48.45
C ASP A 271 -54.04 -11.10 48.01
N THR A 272 -54.91 -10.52 48.84
CA THR A 272 -56.34 -10.40 48.52
C THR A 272 -56.55 -9.58 47.23
N HIS A 273 -55.80 -8.50 47.05
CA HIS A 273 -55.87 -7.68 45.85
C HIS A 273 -55.40 -8.45 44.60
N LEU A 274 -54.31 -9.19 44.69
CA LEU A 274 -53.81 -10.01 43.59
C LEU A 274 -54.81 -11.11 43.20
N ARG A 275 -55.40 -11.80 44.17
CA ARG A 275 -56.47 -12.80 43.92
C ARG A 275 -57.70 -12.17 43.28
N TYR A 276 -58.07 -10.95 43.69
CA TYR A 276 -59.18 -10.23 43.07
C TYR A 276 -58.88 -9.85 41.61
N GLN A 277 -57.69 -9.33 41.32
CA GLN A 277 -57.25 -9.05 39.95
C GLN A 277 -57.22 -10.32 39.10
N GLN A 278 -56.74 -11.43 39.66
CA GLN A 278 -56.74 -12.74 39.01
C GLN A 278 -58.16 -13.18 38.65
N ALA A 279 -59.10 -13.12 39.60
CA ALA A 279 -60.48 -13.50 39.36
C ALA A 279 -61.16 -12.62 38.28
N ILE A 280 -60.89 -11.31 38.27
CA ILE A 280 -61.37 -10.42 37.19
C ILE A 280 -60.75 -10.83 35.84
N GLY A 281 -59.44 -11.09 35.81
CA GLY A 281 -58.73 -11.48 34.60
C GLY A 281 -59.24 -12.80 34.02
N GLU A 282 -59.48 -13.80 34.87
CA GLU A 282 -60.09 -15.07 34.47
C GLU A 282 -61.50 -14.89 33.93
N HIS A 283 -62.31 -14.03 34.55
CA HIS A 283 -63.66 -13.74 34.08
C HIS A 283 -63.66 -13.00 32.73
N ALA A 284 -62.83 -11.98 32.58
CA ALA A 284 -62.70 -11.23 31.33
C ALA A 284 -62.18 -12.13 30.18
N LEU A 285 -61.28 -13.07 30.50
CA LEU A 285 -60.80 -14.05 29.53
C LEU A 285 -61.92 -15.01 29.10
N ALA A 286 -62.73 -15.49 30.03
CA ALA A 286 -63.88 -16.33 29.73
C ALA A 286 -64.91 -15.60 28.85
N GLU A 287 -65.22 -14.34 29.15
CA GLU A 287 -66.12 -13.50 28.35
C GLU A 287 -65.58 -13.28 26.94
N ALA A 288 -64.27 -12.98 26.79
CA ALA A 288 -63.65 -12.81 25.48
C ALA A 288 -63.71 -14.08 24.61
N ILE A 289 -63.59 -15.26 25.23
CA ILE A 289 -63.74 -16.56 24.55
C ILE A 289 -65.19 -16.76 24.09
N GLU A 290 -66.17 -16.44 24.94
CA GLU A 290 -67.60 -16.52 24.60
C GLU A 290 -67.98 -15.56 23.46
N ASP A 291 -67.47 -14.33 23.50
CA ASP A 291 -67.66 -13.32 22.45
C ASP A 291 -67.05 -13.78 21.12
N ALA A 292 -65.82 -14.31 21.15
CA ALA A 292 -65.17 -14.86 19.97
C ALA A 292 -65.97 -16.04 19.38
N ALA A 293 -66.49 -16.92 20.24
CA ALA A 293 -67.36 -18.01 19.82
C ALA A 293 -68.69 -17.52 19.22
N THR A 294 -69.27 -16.46 19.78
CA THR A 294 -70.52 -15.85 19.29
C THR A 294 -70.32 -15.19 17.93
N VAL A 295 -69.24 -14.41 17.76
CA VAL A 295 -68.87 -13.80 16.47
C VAL A 295 -68.66 -14.89 15.42
N ARG A 296 -67.96 -15.98 15.78
CA ARG A 296 -67.77 -17.14 14.91
C ARG A 296 -69.13 -17.73 14.48
N ALA A 297 -70.03 -17.98 15.43
CA ALA A 297 -71.35 -18.55 15.15
C ALA A 297 -72.22 -17.65 14.26
N SER A 298 -72.19 -16.33 14.49
CA SER A 298 -72.89 -15.35 13.67
C SER A 298 -72.37 -15.36 12.22
N ALA A 299 -71.05 -15.33 12.05
CA ALA A 299 -70.44 -15.37 10.72
C ALA A 299 -70.74 -16.68 9.97
N ASP A 300 -70.82 -17.83 10.68
CA ASP A 300 -71.18 -19.12 10.09
C ASP A 300 -72.62 -19.09 9.55
N SER A 301 -73.52 -18.36 10.23
CA SER A 301 -74.93 -18.24 9.82
C SER A 301 -75.16 -17.34 8.59
N GLU A 302 -74.30 -16.35 8.37
CA GLU A 302 -74.42 -15.37 7.27
C GLU A 302 -73.76 -15.84 5.96
N GLY A 303 -73.11 -17.01 5.96
CA GLY A 303 -72.45 -17.56 4.77
C GLY A 303 -71.26 -16.72 4.29
N LEU A 304 -70.72 -15.84 5.13
CA LEU A 304 -69.63 -14.91 4.83
C LEU A 304 -68.24 -15.58 4.75
N TYR A 305 -68.18 -16.92 4.79
CA TYR A 305 -66.94 -17.65 5.01
C TYR A 305 -66.18 -18.07 3.75
N ASN A 306 -64.87 -17.79 3.74
CA ASN A 306 -63.88 -18.56 2.99
C ASN A 306 -62.98 -19.36 3.98
N ALA A 307 -62.36 -20.45 3.51
CA ALA A 307 -61.61 -21.38 4.36
C ALA A 307 -60.49 -20.71 5.19
N ASN A 308 -59.84 -19.69 4.63
CA ASN A 308 -58.72 -19.00 5.26
C ASN A 308 -59.14 -18.17 6.49
N TRP A 309 -60.37 -17.66 6.53
CA TRP A 309 -60.88 -16.94 7.68
C TRP A 309 -61.14 -17.86 8.88
N ARG A 310 -61.51 -19.12 8.63
CA ARG A 310 -61.82 -20.11 9.66
C ARG A 310 -60.58 -20.54 10.44
N GLU A 311 -59.48 -20.79 9.74
CA GLU A 311 -58.19 -21.13 10.37
C GLU A 311 -57.66 -19.99 11.26
N GLY A 312 -57.83 -18.73 10.85
CA GLY A 312 -57.38 -17.58 11.64
C GLY A 312 -58.12 -17.41 12.97
N TRP A 313 -59.43 -17.67 12.99
CA TRP A 313 -60.23 -17.57 14.23
C TRP A 313 -60.06 -18.78 15.15
N ASP A 314 -59.92 -19.99 14.60
CA ASP A 314 -59.61 -21.18 15.40
C ASP A 314 -58.20 -21.08 16.02
N ASP A 315 -57.22 -20.54 15.30
CA ASP A 315 -55.88 -20.20 15.84
C ASP A 315 -55.95 -19.10 16.91
N ALA A 316 -56.78 -18.07 16.73
CA ALA A 316 -56.95 -17.02 17.73
C ALA A 316 -57.60 -17.56 19.02
N ILE A 317 -58.67 -18.36 18.90
CA ILE A 317 -59.38 -18.95 20.05
C ILE A 317 -58.46 -19.94 20.78
N SER A 318 -57.79 -20.84 20.07
CA SER A 318 -56.84 -21.80 20.69
C SER A 318 -55.67 -21.12 21.39
N ARG A 319 -55.25 -19.93 20.93
CA ARG A 319 -54.19 -19.16 21.60
C ARG A 319 -54.64 -18.44 22.87
N VAL A 320 -55.93 -18.15 22.99
CA VAL A 320 -56.50 -17.41 24.11
C VAL A 320 -57.09 -18.35 25.16
N ASP A 321 -57.53 -19.55 24.74
CA ASP A 321 -58.11 -20.58 25.59
C ASP A 321 -57.08 -21.13 26.62
N PRO A 322 -57.30 -20.89 27.94
CA PRO A 322 -56.48 -21.42 29.02
C PRO A 322 -56.30 -22.94 28.96
N ASP A 323 -57.34 -23.66 28.54
CA ASP A 323 -57.38 -25.11 28.56
C ASP A 323 -56.52 -25.72 27.45
N GLN A 324 -56.18 -24.92 26.43
CA GLN A 324 -55.39 -25.34 25.26
C GLN A 324 -53.96 -24.82 25.29
N ASN A 325 -53.70 -23.66 25.90
CA ASN A 325 -52.43 -22.94 25.73
C ASN A 325 -51.46 -22.97 26.94
N GLY A 326 -51.65 -23.94 27.84
CA GLY A 326 -50.81 -24.11 29.03
C GLY A 326 -51.14 -23.09 30.14
N PRO A 327 -50.40 -23.13 31.27
CA PRO A 327 -50.77 -22.37 32.46
C PRO A 327 -50.91 -20.88 32.17
N THR A 328 -52.13 -20.35 32.33
CA THR A 328 -52.39 -18.92 32.33
C THR A 328 -51.58 -18.21 33.41
N PRO A 329 -51.32 -16.88 33.29
CA PRO A 329 -50.62 -16.12 34.33
C PRO A 329 -51.19 -16.32 35.74
N SER A 330 -52.49 -16.63 35.82
CA SER A 330 -53.22 -16.95 37.05
C SER A 330 -52.78 -18.27 37.70
N THR A 331 -52.33 -19.25 36.92
CA THR A 331 -51.81 -20.54 37.42
C THR A 331 -50.30 -20.55 37.69
N LEU A 332 -49.57 -19.50 37.26
CA LEU A 332 -48.13 -19.33 37.57
C LEU A 332 -47.87 -18.79 38.98
N ILE A 333 -48.89 -18.19 39.62
CA ILE A 333 -48.82 -17.76 41.02
C ILE A 333 -49.28 -18.94 41.89
N THR A 334 -48.46 -19.97 41.98
CA THR A 334 -48.65 -21.00 43.02
C THR A 334 -48.18 -20.42 44.35
N PHE A 335 -49.12 -19.90 45.13
CA PHE A 335 -48.88 -19.60 46.54
C PHE A 335 -48.46 -20.90 47.24
N ALA A 336 -47.45 -20.82 48.09
CA ALA A 336 -46.73 -21.95 48.68
C ALA A 336 -47.55 -22.79 49.70
N ASP A 337 -48.85 -22.98 49.47
CA ASP A 337 -49.71 -23.86 50.26
C ASP A 337 -49.35 -25.35 50.08
N ALA A 338 -48.43 -25.68 49.16
CA ALA A 338 -47.94 -27.04 48.89
C ALA A 338 -46.61 -27.40 49.57
N ALA A 339 -46.08 -26.58 50.48
CA ALA A 339 -44.85 -26.93 51.21
C ALA A 339 -45.04 -28.06 52.26
N ASP A 340 -46.29 -28.46 52.53
CA ASP A 340 -46.62 -29.43 53.60
C ASP A 340 -46.66 -30.90 53.14
N SER A 341 -46.27 -31.23 51.90
CA SER A 341 -46.29 -32.62 51.39
C SER A 341 -44.90 -33.26 51.19
N THR A 342 -43.81 -32.65 51.66
CA THR A 342 -42.46 -33.25 51.54
C THR A 342 -42.11 -34.25 52.65
N THR A 343 -43.00 -34.46 53.62
CA THR A 343 -42.79 -35.41 54.72
C THR A 343 -42.89 -36.89 54.29
N ASP A 344 -43.50 -37.21 53.14
CA ASP A 344 -43.70 -38.61 52.70
C ASP A 344 -42.55 -39.20 51.87
N ARG A 345 -41.48 -38.45 51.57
CA ARG A 345 -40.33 -39.00 50.81
C ARG A 345 -39.17 -39.50 51.68
N ALA A 346 -39.29 -39.45 53.00
CA ALA A 346 -38.26 -39.94 53.91
C ALA A 346 -38.40 -41.43 54.31
N GLU A 347 -39.52 -42.10 54.02
CA GLU A 347 -39.75 -43.50 54.41
C GLU A 347 -39.38 -44.55 53.34
N GLU A 348 -39.06 -44.17 52.10
CA GLU A 348 -38.72 -45.12 51.02
C GLU A 348 -37.21 -45.44 50.89
N ALA A 349 -36.40 -45.04 51.87
CA ALA A 349 -34.95 -45.27 51.89
C ALA A 349 -34.44 -46.05 53.12
N SER A 350 -35.28 -46.91 53.71
CA SER A 350 -34.87 -47.98 54.65
C SER A 350 -35.43 -49.31 54.17
#